data_AF-A0A1M4WMB8-F1
#
_entry.id   AF-A0A1M4WMB8-F1
#
_cell.length_a   1.000
_cell.length_b   1.000
_cell.length_c   1.000
_cell.angle_alpha   90.00
_cell.angle_beta   90.00
_cell.angle_gamma   90.00
#
_symmetry.space_group_name_H-M   'P 1'
#
loop_
_entity.id
_entity.type
_entity.pdbx_description
1 polymer ?
#
loop_
_entity_poly.entity_id
_entity_poly.type
_entity_poly.pdbx_seq_one_letter_code
_entity_poly.pdbx_strand_id
1 'polypeptide(L)'
;MLYHPMVNLREWALAQGIHPQTAYRWYREGKLPVPARKMGKLILFGDLETSTAPSPRRTVVYARVSSADQRTDLDRQVARIVAWATEHGYLVDQVVTEVGSALSGHRRKFLALLRDRSVTTIIVEHRDRFCRFGAKYVEAALKAEGRRLVVVDPSEVDDDLV
;
A
#
# COMPACT_ATOMS: atom_id res chain seq x y z
N MET A 1 13.70 -17.92 -1.86
CA MET A 1 13.37 -16.61 -2.46
C MET A 1 14.71 -15.89 -2.66
N LEU A 2 15.31 -15.97 -3.84
CA LEU A 2 16.65 -15.42 -4.09
C LEU A 2 16.55 -13.91 -4.24
N TYR A 3 17.09 -13.19 -3.26
CA TYR A 3 17.28 -11.75 -3.33
C TYR A 3 18.19 -11.46 -4.54
N HIS A 4 17.70 -10.77 -5.57
CA HIS A 4 18.55 -10.25 -6.64
C HIS A 4 18.89 -8.80 -6.30
N PRO A 5 20.06 -8.53 -5.69
CA PRO A 5 20.52 -7.16 -5.52
C PRO A 5 20.59 -6.47 -6.89
N MET A 6 20.40 -5.15 -6.93
CA MET A 6 20.53 -4.36 -8.15
C MET A 6 21.94 -4.54 -8.72
N VAL A 7 22.07 -5.36 -9.75
CA VAL A 7 23.33 -5.68 -10.41
C VAL A 7 23.37 -5.05 -11.79
N ASN A 8 24.56 -4.72 -12.27
CA ASN A 8 24.73 -4.30 -13.66
C ASN A 8 24.45 -5.49 -14.59
N LEU A 9 23.91 -5.24 -15.79
CA LEU A 9 23.76 -6.21 -16.89
C LEU A 9 24.91 -7.21 -16.99
N ARG A 10 26.16 -6.74 -16.88
CA ARG A 10 27.34 -7.61 -16.97
C ARG A 10 27.39 -8.63 -15.83
N GLU A 11 27.15 -8.20 -14.60
CA GLU A 11 27.16 -9.05 -13.41
C GLU A 11 26.00 -10.05 -13.44
N TRP A 12 24.81 -9.59 -13.82
CA TRP A 12 23.65 -10.46 -14.03
C TRP A 12 23.93 -11.53 -15.08
N ALA A 13 24.49 -11.13 -16.23
CA ALA A 13 24.81 -12.06 -17.31
C ALA A 13 25.78 -13.15 -16.83
N LEU A 14 26.84 -12.75 -16.11
CA LEU A 14 27.82 -13.70 -15.57
C LEU A 14 27.20 -14.64 -14.52
N ALA A 15 26.35 -14.14 -13.63
CA ALA A 15 25.65 -14.96 -12.64
C ALA A 15 24.70 -16.00 -13.27
N GLN A 16 24.14 -15.69 -14.44
CA GLN A 16 23.26 -16.59 -15.20
C GLN A 16 24.03 -17.47 -16.21
N GLY A 17 25.37 -17.40 -16.24
CA GLY A 17 26.19 -18.13 -17.21
C GLY A 17 26.05 -17.63 -18.66
N ILE A 18 25.51 -16.43 -18.86
CA ILE A 18 25.29 -15.81 -20.16
C ILE A 18 26.47 -14.88 -20.48
N HIS A 19 26.97 -14.95 -21.71
CA HIS A 19 28.01 -14.01 -22.16
C HIS A 19 27.46 -12.56 -22.18
N PRO A 20 28.16 -11.55 -21.60
CA PRO A 20 27.65 -10.17 -21.49
C PRO A 20 27.19 -9.54 -22.81
N GLN A 21 27.87 -9.87 -23.91
CA GLN A 21 27.49 -9.40 -25.25
C GLN A 21 26.12 -9.95 -25.71
N THR A 22 25.81 -11.20 -25.36
CA THR A 22 24.51 -11.83 -25.64
C THR A 22 23.41 -11.15 -24.84
N ALA A 23 23.66 -10.87 -23.56
CA ALA A 23 22.71 -10.16 -22.70
C ALA A 23 22.47 -8.71 -23.19
N TYR A 24 23.52 -8.01 -23.64
CA TYR A 24 23.38 -6.68 -24.26
C TYR A 24 22.57 -6.71 -25.56
N ARG A 25 22.76 -7.75 -26.38
CA ARG A 25 21.96 -7.96 -27.59
C ARG A 25 20.48 -8.16 -27.24
N TRP A 26 20.17 -9.02 -26.27
CA TRP A 26 18.80 -9.25 -25.81
C TRP A 26 18.15 -7.98 -25.22
N TYR A 27 18.91 -7.17 -24.48
CA TYR A 27 18.46 -5.87 -24.00
C TYR A 27 18.05 -4.94 -25.16
N ARG A 28 18.92 -4.80 -26.17
CA ARG A 28 18.65 -3.96 -27.35
C ARG A 28 17.46 -4.47 -28.16
N GLU A 29 17.24 -5.77 -28.20
CA GLU A 29 16.13 -6.41 -28.91
C GLU A 29 14.84 -6.48 -28.07
N GLY A 30 14.86 -6.05 -26.80
CA GLY A 30 13.70 -6.13 -25.90
C GLY A 30 13.31 -7.56 -25.49
N LYS A 31 14.20 -8.54 -25.67
CA LYS A 31 13.96 -9.98 -25.44
C LYS A 31 14.44 -10.46 -24.07
N LEU A 32 14.67 -9.55 -23.13
CA LEU A 32 15.14 -9.95 -21.82
C LEU A 32 14.04 -10.68 -21.06
N PRO A 33 14.39 -11.79 -20.38
CA PRO A 33 13.43 -12.54 -19.57
C PRO A 33 13.06 -11.83 -18.26
N VAL A 34 13.76 -10.73 -17.93
CA VAL A 34 13.59 -9.97 -16.69
C VAL A 34 13.58 -8.46 -16.96
N PRO A 35 12.84 -7.67 -16.16
CA PRO A 35 12.83 -6.21 -16.30
C PRO A 35 14.23 -5.60 -16.16
N ALA A 36 14.58 -4.69 -17.07
CA ALA A 36 15.85 -3.96 -17.03
C ALA A 36 15.62 -2.46 -17.25
N ARG A 37 16.22 -1.60 -16.43
CA ARG A 37 16.10 -0.13 -16.56
C ARG A 37 17.45 0.49 -16.88
N LYS A 38 17.46 1.39 -17.88
CA LYS A 38 18.62 2.23 -18.19
C LYS A 38 18.65 3.43 -17.25
N MET A 39 19.75 3.60 -16.53
CA MET A 39 20.05 4.77 -15.71
C MET A 39 21.36 5.37 -16.22
N GLY A 40 21.26 6.38 -17.09
CA GLY A 40 22.42 6.96 -17.77
C GLY A 40 23.14 5.95 -18.67
N LYS A 41 24.42 5.66 -18.37
CA LYS A 41 25.24 4.64 -19.07
C LYS A 41 25.07 3.22 -18.50
N LEU A 42 24.37 3.05 -17.38
CA LEU A 42 24.24 1.79 -16.66
C LEU A 42 22.90 1.12 -16.98
N ILE A 43 22.91 -0.20 -17.17
CA ILE A 43 21.68 -1.00 -17.29
C ILE A 43 21.57 -1.83 -16.01
N LEU A 44 20.54 -1.55 -15.21
CA LEU A 44 20.29 -2.19 -13.93
C LEU A 44 19.30 -3.35 -14.11
N PHE A 45 19.63 -4.48 -13.48
CA PHE A 45 18.89 -5.73 -13.47
C PHE A 45 18.50 -6.08 -12.03
N GLY A 46 17.23 -6.41 -11.82
CA GLY A 46 16.67 -6.71 -10.50
C GLY A 46 15.21 -6.29 -10.41
N ASP A 47 14.56 -6.63 -9.29
CA ASP A 47 13.18 -6.25 -9.04
C ASP A 47 13.07 -4.72 -8.93
N LEU A 48 12.63 -4.08 -10.03
CA LEU A 48 12.53 -2.63 -10.15
C LEU A 48 11.44 -2.03 -9.24
N GLU A 49 10.69 -2.86 -8.51
CA GLU A 49 9.66 -2.42 -7.57
C GLU A 49 10.24 -1.69 -6.33
N THR A 50 11.53 -1.88 -5.99
CA THR A 50 12.08 -1.38 -4.70
C THR A 50 12.96 -0.12 -4.81
N SER A 51 12.94 0.59 -5.93
CA SER A 51 13.57 1.93 -6.00
C SER A 51 12.52 3.02 -6.21
N THR A 52 11.57 3.08 -5.27
CA THR A 52 10.92 4.35 -4.98
C THR A 52 11.78 5.00 -3.90
N ALA A 53 12.41 6.14 -4.21
CA ALA A 53 12.95 7.04 -3.18
C ALA A 53 11.93 7.16 -2.05
N PRO A 54 12.31 7.35 -0.77
CA PRO A 54 11.33 7.43 0.31
C PRO A 54 10.36 8.57 0.01
N SER A 55 9.22 8.21 -0.60
CA SER A 55 8.07 9.10 -0.69
C SER A 55 7.72 9.45 0.74
N PRO A 56 7.34 10.72 1.01
CA PRO A 56 6.97 11.12 2.35
C PRO A 56 6.00 10.09 2.91
N ARG A 57 6.38 9.48 4.03
CA ARG A 57 5.62 8.39 4.63
C ARG A 57 4.36 8.98 5.22
N ARG A 58 3.26 8.94 4.46
CA ARG A 58 2.01 9.53 4.92
C ARG A 58 1.24 8.55 5.78
N THR A 59 0.78 9.03 6.93
CA THR A 59 -0.17 8.34 7.80
C THR A 59 -1.54 8.97 7.62
N VAL A 60 -2.50 8.14 7.22
CA VAL A 60 -3.86 8.57 6.92
C VAL A 60 -4.83 7.91 7.88
N VAL A 61 -5.67 8.72 8.51
CA VAL A 61 -6.84 8.24 9.24
C VAL A 61 -7.98 8.03 8.24
N TYR A 62 -8.58 6.85 8.23
CA TYR A 62 -9.74 6.55 7.42
C TYR A 62 -10.92 6.16 8.31
N ALA A 63 -12.03 6.89 8.14
CA ALA A 63 -13.26 6.73 8.90
C ALA A 63 -14.46 6.57 7.96
N ARG A 64 -15.43 5.74 8.33
CA ARG A 64 -16.57 5.41 7.46
C ARG A 64 -17.85 5.14 8.24
N VAL A 65 -18.96 5.65 7.71
CA VAL A 65 -20.32 5.34 8.18
C VAL A 65 -21.22 4.85 7.04
N SER A 66 -22.30 4.13 7.37
CA SER A 66 -23.18 3.52 6.37
C SER A 66 -24.21 4.49 5.80
N SER A 67 -24.72 5.41 6.62
CA SER A 67 -25.68 6.45 6.23
C SER A 67 -25.15 7.87 6.46
N ALA A 68 -25.65 8.83 5.67
CA ALA A 68 -25.37 10.26 5.87
C ALA A 68 -25.92 10.79 7.19
N ASP A 69 -26.95 10.14 7.75
CA ASP A 69 -27.55 10.51 9.04
C ASP A 69 -26.59 10.25 10.22
N GLN A 70 -25.55 9.45 10.00
CA GLN A 70 -24.52 9.11 11.00
C GLN A 70 -23.28 10.02 10.93
N ARG A 71 -23.36 11.18 10.26
CA ARG A 71 -22.22 12.12 10.15
C ARG A 71 -21.68 12.56 11.52
N THR A 72 -22.54 12.78 12.50
CA THR A 72 -22.10 13.14 13.86
C THR A 72 -21.24 12.04 14.48
N ASP A 73 -21.54 10.77 14.19
CA ASP A 73 -20.75 9.64 14.66
C ASP A 73 -19.43 9.48 13.89
N LEU A 74 -19.40 9.89 12.63
CA LEU A 74 -18.18 9.94 11.81
C LEU A 74 -17.15 10.91 12.39
N ASP A 75 -17.57 12.10 12.83
CA ASP A 75 -16.67 13.09 13.45
C ASP A 75 -16.13 12.58 14.79
N ARG A 76 -16.98 11.94 15.60
CA ARG A 76 -16.56 11.30 16.86
C ARG A 76 -15.59 10.15 16.62
N GLN A 77 -15.82 9.33 15.60
CA GLN A 77 -14.90 8.26 15.18
C GLN A 77 -13.55 8.83 14.78
N VAL A 78 -13.51 9.87 13.93
CA VAL A 78 -12.26 10.55 13.56
C VAL A 78 -11.52 11.05 14.80
N ALA A 79 -12.22 11.73 15.72
CA ALA A 79 -11.60 12.26 16.93
C ALA A 79 -10.95 11.16 17.78
N ARG A 80 -11.64 10.02 17.97
CA ARG A 80 -11.08 8.86 18.70
C ARG A 80 -9.84 8.29 18.02
N ILE A 81 -9.89 8.08 16.69
CA ILE A 81 -8.74 7.53 15.96
C ILE A 81 -7.55 8.50 16.02
N VAL A 82 -7.76 9.80 15.85
CA VAL A 82 -6.69 10.80 15.87
C VAL A 82 -6.07 10.93 17.26
N ALA A 83 -6.89 10.92 18.33
CA ALA A 83 -6.40 10.92 19.70
C ALA A 83 -5.52 9.69 19.96
N TRP A 84 -6.02 8.50 19.63
CA TRP A 84 -5.26 7.25 19.76
C TRP A 84 -3.96 7.29 18.93
N ALA A 85 -4.03 7.76 17.69
CA ALA A 85 -2.87 7.86 16.81
C ALA A 85 -1.78 8.75 17.42
N THR A 86 -2.19 9.90 17.96
CA THR A 86 -1.29 10.85 18.61
C THR A 86 -0.65 10.25 19.86
N GLU A 87 -1.43 9.57 20.71
CA GLU A 87 -0.95 8.88 21.91
C GLU A 87 0.07 7.78 21.57
N HIS A 88 -0.09 7.11 20.41
CA HIS A 88 0.80 6.05 19.94
C HIS A 88 1.94 6.57 19.04
N GLY A 89 2.17 7.89 18.99
CA GLY A 89 3.29 8.51 18.29
C GLY A 89 3.15 8.61 16.76
N TYR A 90 1.94 8.46 16.23
CA TYR A 90 1.66 8.71 14.82
C TYR A 90 1.39 10.20 14.57
N LEU A 91 2.03 10.76 13.55
CA LEU A 91 1.67 12.06 12.99
C LEU A 91 0.64 11.83 11.88
N VAL A 92 -0.57 12.36 12.03
CA VAL A 92 -1.64 12.21 11.04
C VAL A 92 -1.51 13.27 9.95
N ASP A 93 -1.15 12.85 8.73
CA ASP A 93 -1.00 13.74 7.56
C ASP A 93 -2.33 14.08 6.88
N GLN A 94 -3.32 13.20 7.03
CA GLN A 94 -4.62 13.37 6.40
C GLN A 94 -5.70 12.57 7.11
N VAL A 95 -6.90 13.15 7.17
CA VAL A 95 -8.13 12.44 7.53
C VAL A 95 -8.97 12.27 6.28
N VAL A 96 -9.45 11.05 6.04
CA VAL A 96 -10.32 10.68 4.92
C VAL A 96 -11.58 10.06 5.47
N THR A 97 -12.70 10.74 5.25
CA THR A 97 -14.03 10.27 5.66
C THR A 97 -14.85 9.81 4.47
N GLU A 98 -15.59 8.71 4.61
CA GLU A 98 -16.42 8.15 3.54
C GLU A 98 -17.80 7.75 4.08
N VAL A 99 -18.86 8.02 3.30
CA VAL A 99 -20.24 7.65 3.64
C VAL A 99 -20.75 6.71 2.56
N GLY A 100 -21.28 5.55 2.94
CA GLY A 100 -21.96 4.65 2.01
C GLY A 100 -22.22 3.26 2.58
N SER A 101 -23.16 2.51 2.00
CA SER A 101 -23.47 1.14 2.45
C SER A 101 -22.27 0.19 2.30
N ALA A 102 -22.25 -0.88 3.10
CA ALA A 102 -21.29 -1.98 2.93
C ALA A 102 -21.57 -2.80 1.66
N LEU A 103 -22.82 -2.80 1.21
CA LEU A 103 -23.32 -3.58 0.07
C LEU A 103 -23.31 -2.79 -1.24
N SER A 104 -23.65 -1.49 -1.22
CA SER A 104 -23.53 -0.62 -2.39
C SER A 104 -22.20 0.13 -2.36
N GLY A 105 -21.19 -0.47 -2.99
CA GLY A 105 -19.91 0.16 -3.32
C GLY A 105 -20.14 1.57 -3.87
N HIS A 106 -19.24 2.52 -3.65
CA HIS A 106 -17.86 2.41 -4.07
C HIS A 106 -17.00 3.14 -3.05
N ARG A 107 -16.09 2.41 -2.40
CA ARG A 107 -15.09 2.96 -1.49
C ARG A 107 -14.03 3.72 -2.26
N ARG A 108 -14.43 4.74 -3.02
CA ARG A 108 -13.58 5.44 -3.99
C ARG A 108 -12.41 6.10 -3.27
N LYS A 109 -12.65 6.66 -2.09
CA LYS A 109 -11.59 7.30 -1.31
C LYS A 109 -10.66 6.26 -0.74
N PHE A 110 -11.18 5.15 -0.19
CA PHE A 110 -10.32 4.07 0.28
C PHE A 110 -9.48 3.43 -0.84
N LEU A 111 -10.08 3.13 -2.00
CA LEU A 111 -9.37 2.61 -3.16
C LEU A 111 -8.32 3.60 -3.67
N ALA A 112 -8.57 4.91 -3.58
CA ALA A 112 -7.57 5.93 -3.88
C ALA A 112 -6.38 5.84 -2.90
N LEU A 113 -6.61 5.64 -1.60
CA LEU A 113 -5.54 5.43 -0.62
C LEU A 113 -4.72 4.16 -0.91
N LEU A 114 -5.37 3.07 -1.34
CA LEU A 114 -4.65 1.86 -1.71
C LEU A 114 -3.77 2.06 -2.95
N ARG A 115 -4.22 2.85 -3.93
CA ARG A 115 -3.46 3.16 -5.16
C ARG A 115 -2.32 4.15 -4.92
N ASP A 116 -2.43 5.00 -3.90
CA ASP A 116 -1.41 5.98 -3.55
C ASP A 116 -0.29 5.34 -2.73
N ARG A 117 0.85 5.07 -3.38
CA ARG A 117 2.05 4.51 -2.74
C ARG A 117 2.71 5.46 -1.72
N SER A 118 2.38 6.75 -1.71
CA SER A 118 2.86 7.69 -0.66
C SER A 118 2.18 7.45 0.70
N VAL A 119 1.01 6.81 0.71
CA VAL A 119 0.28 6.46 1.93
C VAL A 119 0.85 5.16 2.49
N THR A 120 1.73 5.27 3.48
CA THR A 120 2.43 4.12 4.06
C THR A 120 1.74 3.54 5.28
N THR A 121 0.90 4.32 5.97
CA THR A 121 0.13 3.87 7.12
C THR A 121 -1.31 4.31 6.96
N ILE A 122 -2.25 3.37 7.06
CA ILE A 122 -3.69 3.67 7.12
C ILE A 122 -4.18 3.24 8.49
N ILE A 123 -4.77 4.17 9.25
CA ILE A 123 -5.34 3.91 10.58
C ILE A 123 -6.86 3.89 10.46
N VAL A 124 -7.48 2.83 10.94
CA VAL A 124 -8.93 2.63 10.97
C VAL A 124 -9.39 2.28 12.39
N GLU A 125 -10.65 2.56 12.73
CA GLU A 125 -11.17 2.22 14.07
C GLU A 125 -11.33 0.70 14.24
N HIS A 126 -12.18 0.07 13.42
CA HIS A 126 -12.50 -1.36 13.50
C HIS A 126 -12.22 -2.08 12.17
N ARG A 127 -11.82 -3.34 12.27
CA ARG A 127 -11.55 -4.21 11.11
C ARG A 127 -12.81 -4.52 10.30
N ASP A 128 -13.94 -4.73 10.97
CA ASP A 128 -15.18 -5.22 10.35
C ASP A 128 -16.01 -4.10 9.70
N ARG A 129 -15.97 -2.90 10.30
CA ARG A 129 -16.50 -1.67 9.68
C ARG A 129 -15.71 -1.26 8.43
N PHE A 130 -14.45 -1.69 8.36
CA PHE A 130 -13.58 -1.49 7.21
C PHE A 130 -13.88 -2.50 6.08
N CYS A 131 -14.01 -3.79 6.39
CA CYS A 131 -14.23 -4.84 5.38
C CYS A 131 -14.79 -6.11 6.04
N ARG A 132 -16.14 -6.26 6.09
CA ARG A 132 -16.81 -7.52 6.52
C ARG A 132 -16.18 -8.77 5.88
N PHE A 133 -15.68 -8.65 4.64
CA PHE A 133 -14.83 -9.65 4.00
C PHE A 133 -13.60 -8.98 3.39
N GLY A 134 -12.42 -9.59 3.54
CA GLY A 134 -11.21 -9.20 2.81
C GLY A 134 -10.26 -8.22 3.51
N ALA A 135 -10.54 -7.83 4.76
CA ALA A 135 -9.60 -7.00 5.54
C ALA A 135 -8.22 -7.66 5.65
N LYS A 136 -8.19 -9.00 5.84
CA LYS A 136 -6.94 -9.79 5.87
C LYS A 136 -6.16 -9.72 4.56
N TYR A 137 -6.85 -9.69 3.40
CA TYR A 137 -6.19 -9.60 2.10
C TYR A 137 -5.62 -8.20 1.86
N VAL A 138 -6.34 -7.15 2.26
CA VAL A 138 -5.84 -5.77 2.17
C VAL A 138 -4.63 -5.57 3.08
N GLU A 139 -4.70 -6.07 4.32
CA GLU A 139 -3.58 -6.03 5.26
C GLU A 139 -2.36 -6.77 4.71
N ALA A 140 -2.55 -7.97 4.17
CA ALA A 140 -1.46 -8.75 3.56
C ALA A 140 -0.86 -8.04 2.34
N ALA A 141 -1.69 -7.45 1.47
CA ALA A 141 -1.23 -6.71 0.29
C ALA A 141 -0.43 -5.46 0.68
N LEU A 142 -0.93 -4.67 1.64
CA LEU A 142 -0.21 -3.51 2.17
C LEU A 142 1.13 -3.93 2.78
N LYS A 143 1.14 -5.01 3.57
CA LYS A 143 2.37 -5.54 4.19
C LYS A 143 3.40 -5.98 3.16
N ALA A 144 2.95 -6.58 2.05
CA ALA A 144 3.83 -6.97 0.94
C ALA A 144 4.52 -5.76 0.28
N GLU A 145 3.87 -4.59 0.29
CA GLU A 145 4.42 -3.31 -0.19
C GLU A 145 5.20 -2.52 0.88
N GLY A 146 5.40 -3.09 2.09
CA GLY A 146 6.03 -2.37 3.21
C GLY A 146 5.16 -1.29 3.85
N ARG A 147 3.85 -1.34 3.59
CA ARG A 147 2.82 -0.44 4.12
C ARG A 147 2.07 -1.13 5.26
N ARG A 148 1.33 -0.36 6.05
CA ARG A 148 0.65 -0.87 7.26
C ARG A 148 -0.81 -0.43 7.32
N LEU A 149 -1.67 -1.37 7.70
CA LEU A 149 -3.03 -1.10 8.16
C LEU A 149 -3.02 -1.23 9.69
N VAL A 150 -3.37 -0.16 10.40
CA VAL A 150 -3.45 -0.12 11.86
C VAL A 150 -4.91 -0.07 12.26
N VAL A 151 -5.31 -0.95 13.16
CA VAL A 151 -6.67 -1.01 13.70
C VAL A 151 -6.60 -0.55 15.16
N VAL A 152 -7.37 0.48 15.51
CA VAL A 152 -7.37 1.08 16.85
C VAL A 152 -8.03 0.17 17.86
N ASP A 153 -9.18 -0.41 17.48
CA ASP A 153 -9.97 -1.28 18.33
C ASP A 153 -10.14 -2.65 17.66
N PRO A 154 -9.53 -3.72 18.21
CA PRO A 154 -9.63 -5.06 17.66
C PRO A 154 -10.97 -5.74 17.98
N SER A 155 -11.85 -5.14 18.79
CA SER A 155 -13.16 -5.71 19.07
C SER A 155 -14.03 -5.70 17.80
N GLU A 156 -14.56 -6.88 17.47
CA GLU A 156 -15.54 -7.04 16.39
C GLU A 156 -16.84 -6.35 16.84
N VAL A 157 -17.22 -5.28 16.16
CA VAL A 157 -18.53 -4.64 16.40
C VAL A 157 -19.48 -5.20 15.36
N ASP A 158 -20.46 -5.98 15.83
CA ASP A 158 -21.57 -6.49 15.03
C ASP A 158 -22.47 -5.29 14.67
N ASP A 159 -22.22 -4.67 13.51
CA ASP A 159 -23.02 -3.53 13.07
C ASP A 159 -24.30 -4.07 12.44
N ASP A 160 -25.41 -3.63 13.02
CA ASP A 160 -26.78 -3.97 12.75
C ASP A 160 -27.11 -4.13 11.26
N LEU A 161 -27.82 -5.22 10.97
CA LEU A 161 -28.69 -5.37 9.83
C LEU A 161 -29.74 -4.23 9.86
N VAL A 162 -29.55 -3.23 9.01
CA VAL A 162 -30.65 -2.36 8.56
C VAL A 162 -30.61 -2.26 7.04
#